data_AF-A0A0C3JZ06-F1
#
_entry.id   AF-A0A0C3JZ06-F1
#
_cell.length_a   1.000
_cell.length_b   1.000
_cell.length_c   1.000
_cell.angle_alpha   90.00
_cell.angle_beta   90.00
_cell.angle_gamma   90.00
#
_symmetry.space_group_name_H-M   'P 1'
#
loop_
_entity.id
_entity.type
_entity.pdbx_description
1 polymer ?
#
loop_
_entity_poly.entity_id
_entity_poly.type
_entity_poly.pdbx_seq_one_letter_code
_entity_poly.pdbx_strand_id
1 'polypeptide(L)' 'MTCPWFLQRCNQVWVSAGYPDMLGHAFRIGGVSELLLQGVPPDVVTTQGQWKSQAFLEYVKSGPTLTNSDAI' A
#
# COMPACT_ATOMS: atom_id res chain seq x y z
N MET A 1 17.21 -13.29 -5.86
CA MET A 1 15.73 -13.33 -5.91
C MET A 1 15.28 -12.28 -6.91
N THR A 2 14.34 -12.60 -7.80
CA THR A 2 13.81 -11.68 -8.81
C THR A 2 12.35 -11.33 -8.49
N CYS A 3 11.82 -10.24 -9.03
CA CYS A 3 10.41 -9.86 -8.85
C CYS A 3 9.41 -11.01 -9.12
N PRO A 4 9.55 -11.81 -10.20
CA PRO A 4 8.65 -12.94 -10.45
C PRO A 4 8.66 -13.99 -9.34
N TRP A 5 9.84 -14.29 -8.78
CA TRP A 5 9.97 -15.27 -7.71
C TRP A 5 9.22 -14.82 -6.43
N PHE A 6 9.37 -13.56 -6.04
CA PHE A 6 8.67 -12.99 -4.89
C PHE A 6 7.15 -13.01 -5.09
N LEU A 7 6.68 -12.53 -6.25
CA LEU A 7 5.25 -12.49 -6.56
C LEU A 7 4.65 -13.90 -6.62
N GLN A 8 5.38 -14.87 -7.19
CA GLN A 8 4.95 -16.26 -7.20
C GLN A 8 4.77 -16.80 -5.78
N ARG A 9 5.70 -16.47 -4.87
CA ARG A 9 5.60 -16.91 -3.48
C ARG A 9 4.39 -16.30 -2.75
N CYS A 10 4.13 -15.01 -2.93
CA CYS A 10 2.96 -14.35 -2.36
C CYS A 10 1.66 -14.89 -2.94
N ASN A 11 1.58 -15.04 -4.26
CA ASN A 11 0.40 -15.56 -4.95
C ASN A 11 0.06 -17.00 -4.53
N GLN A 12 1.06 -17.85 -4.27
CA GLN A 12 0.81 -19.18 -3.70
C GLN A 12 0.06 -19.11 -2.37
N VAL A 13 0.46 -18.20 -1.47
CA VAL A 13 -0.19 -18.02 -0.16
C VAL A 13 -1.60 -17.47 -0.33
N TRP A 14 -1.77 -16.42 -1.14
CA TRP A 14 -3.07 -15.79 -1.34
C TRP A 14 -4.10 -16.71 -1.99
N VAL A 15 -3.70 -17.39 -3.06
CA VAL A 15 -4.57 -18.37 -3.74
C VAL A 15 -4.95 -19.50 -2.80
N SER A 16 -4.02 -19.98 -1.96
CA SER A 16 -4.33 -21.00 -0.94
C SER A 16 -5.32 -20.52 0.12
N ALA A 17 -5.38 -19.21 0.37
CA ALA A 17 -6.32 -18.57 1.28
C ALA A 17 -7.64 -18.13 0.59
N GLY A 18 -7.83 -18.44 -0.70
CA GLY A 18 -9.04 -18.14 -1.46
C GLY A 18 -9.08 -16.73 -2.07
N TYR A 19 -7.97 -16.00 -2.06
CA TYR A 19 -7.86 -14.69 -2.71
C TYR A 19 -7.39 -14.83 -4.17
N PRO A 20 -7.74 -13.87 -5.05
CA PRO A 20 -7.20 -13.83 -6.41
C PRO A 20 -5.69 -13.58 -6.40
N ASP A 21 -5.03 -13.89 -7.51
CA ASP A 21 -3.64 -13.52 -7.70
C ASP A 21 -3.49 -11.99 -7.77
N MET A 22 -2.40 -11.48 -7.21
CA MET A 22 -2.17 -10.05 -7.11
C MET A 22 -0.97 -9.63 -7.96
N LEU A 23 -1.14 -8.52 -8.68
CA LEU A 23 -0.08 -7.92 -9.48
C LEU A 23 0.93 -7.19 -8.59
N GLY A 24 2.20 -7.17 -9.00
CA GLY A 24 3.25 -6.44 -8.26
C GLY A 24 2.98 -4.94 -8.08
N HIS A 25 2.18 -4.33 -8.96
CA HIS A 25 1.76 -2.93 -8.81
C HIS A 25 0.88 -2.71 -7.57
N ALA A 26 0.07 -3.70 -7.17
CA ALA A 26 -0.78 -3.61 -5.99
C ALA A 26 0.03 -3.43 -4.71
N PHE A 27 1.23 -4.01 -4.62
CA PHE A 27 2.13 -3.79 -3.49
C PHE A 27 2.61 -2.34 -3.37
N ARG A 28 2.80 -1.63 -4.49
CA ARG A 28 3.21 -0.22 -4.44
C ARG A 28 2.09 0.67 -3.92
N ILE A 29 0.85 0.40 -4.34
CA ILE A 29 -0.32 1.12 -3.88
C ILE A 29 -0.57 0.80 -2.39
N GLY A 30 -0.61 -0.49 -2.04
CA GLY A 30 -0.83 -0.94 -0.66
C GLY A 30 0.24 -0.47 0.30
N GLY A 31 1.52 -0.48 -0.11
CA GLY A 31 2.63 0.00 0.71
C GLY A 31 2.54 1.50 1.01
N VAL A 32 2.10 2.32 0.05
CA VAL A 32 1.85 3.75 0.29
C VAL A 32 0.70 3.95 1.28
N SER A 33 -0.42 3.25 1.07
CA SER A 33 -1.57 3.33 1.98
C SER A 33 -1.19 2.93 3.41
N GLU A 34 -0.45 1.84 3.58
CA GLU A 34 -0.01 1.36 4.90
C GLU A 34 0.91 2.37 5.59
N LEU A 35 1.91 2.91 4.89
CA LEU A 35 2.81 3.92 5.45
C LEU A 35 2.04 5.16 5.91
N LEU A 36 1.06 5.61 5.12
CA LEU A 36 0.23 6.77 5.49
C LEU A 36 -0.67 6.48 6.68
N LEU A 37 -1.25 5.27 6.77
CA LEU A 37 -2.02 4.83 7.94
C LEU A 37 -1.16 4.77 9.21
N GLN A 38 0.12 4.43 9.08
CA GLN A 38 1.10 4.48 10.17
C GLN A 38 1.54 5.91 10.54
N GLY A 39 0.99 6.94 9.89
CA GLY A 39 1.32 8.33 10.15
C GLY A 39 2.67 8.76 9.57
N VAL A 40 3.25 7.97 8.65
CA VAL A 40 4.50 8.33 7.98
C VAL A 40 4.27 9.60 7.15
N PRO A 41 5.11 10.64 7.33
CA PRO A 41 4.97 11.89 6.59
C PRO A 41 4.97 11.67 5.05
N PRO A 42 4.10 12.36 4.30
CA PRO A 42 3.98 12.17 2.85
C PRO A 42 5.27 12.36 2.05
N ASP A 43 6.18 13.22 2.50
CA ASP A 43 7.51 13.43 1.92
C ASP A 43 8.41 12.20 2.07
N VAL A 44 8.35 11.54 3.22
CA VAL A 44 9.04 10.26 3.46
C VAL A 44 8.47 9.17 2.57
N VAL A 45 7.14 9.09 2.45
CA VAL A 45 6.44 8.15 1.56
C VAL A 45 6.79 8.40 0.08
N THR A 46 6.85 9.66 -0.37
CA THR A 46 7.30 9.99 -1.74
C THR A 46 8.71 9.49 -2.01
N THR A 47 9.62 9.73 -1.05
CA THR A 47 11.03 9.35 -1.15
C THR A 47 11.18 7.84 -1.21
N GLN A 48 10.50 7.11 -0.32
CA GLN A 48 10.56 5.65 -0.26
C GLN A 48 9.95 4.98 -1.50
N GLY A 49 8.81 5.49 -1.97
CA GLY A 49 8.12 4.94 -3.14
C GLY A 49 8.61 5.48 -4.49
N GLN A 50 9.60 6.37 -4.51
CA GLN A 50 10.11 7.06 -5.71
C GLN A 50 9.00 7.73 -6.52
N TRP A 51 8.03 8.31 -5.84
CA TRP A 51 6.92 9.01 -6.47
C TRP A 51 7.36 10.40 -6.92
N LYS A 52 7.07 10.74 -8.18
CA LYS A 52 7.36 12.08 -8.73
C LYS A 52 6.37 13.15 -8.26
N SER A 53 5.23 12.75 -7.72
CA SER A 53 4.18 13.64 -7.24
C SER A 53 3.42 13.01 -6.07
N GLN A 54 2.73 13.85 -5.29
CA GLN A 54 1.87 13.42 -4.19
C GLN A 54 0.44 13.05 -4.63
N ALA A 55 0.24 12.69 -5.91
CA ALA A 55 -1.07 12.29 -6.42
C ALA A 55 -1.66 11.08 -5.68
N PHE A 56 -0.82 10.26 -5.02
CA PHE A 56 -1.28 9.17 -4.16
C PHE A 56 -2.12 9.63 -2.96
N LEU A 57 -1.99 10.90 -2.52
CA LEU A 57 -2.80 11.44 -1.43
C LEU A 57 -4.30 11.47 -1.78
N GLU A 58 -4.65 11.60 -3.06
CA GLU A 58 -6.05 11.55 -3.53
C GLU A 58 -6.66 10.16 -3.31
N TYR A 59 -5.86 9.11 -3.50
CA TYR A 59 -6.29 7.73 -3.24
C TYR A 59 -6.54 7.47 -1.75
N VAL A 60 -5.81 8.15 -0.86
CA VAL A 60 -5.96 7.96 0.58
C VAL A 60 -7.06 8.84 1.17
N LYS A 61 -7.23 10.08 0.71
CA LYS A 61 -8.30 10.99 1.17
C LYS A 61 -9.71 10.48 0.89
N SER A 62 -9.88 9.58 -0.07
CA SER A 62 -11.17 8.98 -0.42
C SER A 62 -11.50 7.71 0.37
N GLY A 63 -10.59 7.21 1.22
CA GLY A 63 -10.86 6.14 2.19
C GLY A 63 -11.76 6.61 3.34
N PRO A 64 -12.40 5.69 4.10
CA PRO A 64 -13.24 6.04 5.23
C PRO A 64 -12.43 6.92 6.19
N THR A 65 -12.95 8.12 6.40
CA THR A 65 -12.29 9.21 7.13
C THR A 65 -11.92 8.73 8.52
N LEU A 66 -10.61 8.64 8.81
CA LEU A 66 -10.12 8.56 10.18
C LEU A 66 -10.34 9.93 10.84
N THR A 67 -11.56 10.20 11.27
CA THR A 67 -11.81 11.33 12.17
C THR A 67 -11.14 11.01 13.49
N ASN A 68 -10.21 11.87 13.90
CA ASN A 68 -9.64 11.93 15.25
C ASN A 68 -10.72 12.33 16.29
N SER A 69 -11.80 11.56 16.41
CA SER A 69 -12.87 11.75 17.39
C SER A 69 -12.99 10.62 18.41
N ASP A 70 -12.30 9.49 18.21
CA ASP A 70 -12.54 8.28 19.01
C ASP A 70 -11.41 7.98 20.01
N ALA A 71 -10.58 8.99 20.33
CA ALA A 71 -9.66 8.94 21.45
C ALA A 71 -10.28 9.63 22.67
N ILE A 72 -11.14 8.91 23.40
CA ILE A 72 -11.43 9.11 24.83
C ILE A 72 -11.05 7.81 25.54
#